data_AF-A0A2A7BKQ7-F1
#
_entry.id   AF-A0A2A7BKQ7-F1
#
_cell.length_a   1.000
_cell.length_b   1.000
_cell.length_c   1.000
_cell.angle_alpha   90.00
_cell.angle_beta   90.00
_cell.angle_gamma   90.00
#
_symmetry.space_group_name_H-M   'P 1'
#
loop_
_entity.id
_entity.type
_entity.pdbx_description
1 polymer ?
#
loop_
_entity_poly.entity_id
_entity_poly.type
_entity_poly.pdbx_seq_one_letter_code
_entity_poly.pdbx_strand_id
1 'polypeptide(L)'
;MNFINELEKKFTKRQVILFISIIGYYSLLIMATTFGRSAGNIFVRTIDFDVLSQYQQAWNQFSFNSFFHIIVNIGMLLPLGILLPLFSEVFLKAKWMLISSITTSLFIETLQFITLRGSAELDDLLHNTIGMMLGYCIVNIILIFIKKKESHTQIVKYLILPTAVSFVALGIIISYQMKEFGNMPFDPYRKTDMSHVTIKTSLELSNEGKKMPVYDSKGEIVRDVEIISPKEAFQKLKQGDIYPMGTFEAGEEFEGETLVITEYNLEHVTDTKGFSQPVYIFRVQLKNHDIVITVPPISARK
;
A
#
# COMPACT_ATOMS: atom_id res chain seq x y z
N MET A 1 13.05 -32.86 41.58
CA MET A 1 14.16 -31.88 41.69
C MET A 1 14.78 -31.51 40.34
N ASN A 2 14.78 -32.38 39.31
CA ASN A 2 15.40 -32.07 38.01
C ASN A 2 14.56 -31.22 37.03
N PHE A 3 13.27 -31.02 37.29
CA PHE A 3 12.38 -30.27 36.37
C PHE A 3 12.43 -28.74 36.58
N ILE A 4 12.89 -28.28 37.75
CA ILE A 4 12.99 -26.85 38.08
C ILE A 4 14.32 -26.27 37.57
N ASN A 5 15.39 -27.06 37.52
CA ASN A 5 16.71 -26.60 37.05
C ASN A 5 16.81 -26.41 35.52
N GLU A 6 15.89 -26.94 34.71
CA GLU A 6 15.85 -26.65 33.27
C GLU A 6 15.26 -25.27 32.94
N LEU A 7 14.56 -24.64 33.89
CA LEU A 7 13.92 -23.33 33.71
C LEU A 7 14.86 -22.13 33.98
N GLU A 8 16.04 -22.35 34.56
CA GLU A 8 17.06 -21.32 34.77
C GLU A 8 18.16 -21.34 33.69
N LYS A 9 17.80 -21.34 32.40
CA LYS A 9 18.77 -20.98 31.36
C LYS A 9 19.06 -19.47 31.45
N LYS A 10 20.12 -19.10 32.17
CA LYS A 10 20.60 -17.71 32.20
C LYS A 10 21.03 -17.27 30.80
N PHE A 11 20.47 -16.16 30.31
CA PHE A 11 20.85 -15.57 29.04
C PHE A 11 22.33 -15.21 29.02
N THR A 12 22.98 -15.47 27.88
CA THR A 12 24.37 -15.04 27.66
C THR A 12 24.44 -13.51 27.54
N LYS A 13 25.60 -12.90 27.86
CA LYS A 13 25.82 -11.45 27.69
C LYS A 13 25.48 -10.97 26.27
N ARG A 14 25.80 -11.78 25.25
CA ARG A 14 25.45 -11.53 23.85
C ARG A 14 23.93 -11.45 23.64
N GLN A 15 23.18 -12.41 24.20
CA GLN A 15 21.72 -12.41 24.09
C GLN A 15 21.08 -11.21 24.78
N VAL A 16 21.63 -10.77 25.93
CA VAL A 16 21.18 -9.55 26.62
C VAL A 16 21.39 -8.30 25.75
N ILE A 17 22.56 -8.15 25.11
CA ILE A 17 22.84 -7.02 24.20
C ILE A 17 21.89 -7.02 23.00
N LEU A 18 21.66 -8.19 22.39
CA LEU A 18 20.71 -8.31 21.27
C LEU A 18 19.29 -7.95 21.69
N PHE A 19 18.86 -8.39 22.88
CA PHE A 19 17.54 -8.09 23.42
C PHE A 19 17.35 -6.59 23.67
N ILE A 20 18.33 -5.92 24.27
CA ILE A 20 18.32 -4.46 24.44
C ILE A 20 18.27 -3.75 23.09
N SER A 21 19.00 -4.24 22.09
CA SER A 21 19.03 -3.66 20.74
C SER A 21 17.67 -3.78 20.04
N ILE A 22 17.00 -4.94 20.15
CA ILE A 22 15.64 -5.17 19.64
C ILE A 22 14.67 -4.19 20.31
N ILE A 23 14.69 -4.11 21.65
CA ILE A 23 13.78 -3.23 22.39
C ILE A 23 14.01 -1.76 22.02
N GLY A 24 15.26 -1.32 21.95
CA GLY A 24 15.62 0.05 21.60
C GLY A 24 15.12 0.44 20.20
N TYR A 25 15.32 -0.46 19.21
CA TYR A 25 14.85 -0.24 17.85
C TYR A 25 13.32 -0.12 17.77
N TYR A 26 12.57 -1.05 18.37
CA TYR A 26 11.10 -1.01 18.33
C TYR A 26 10.53 0.14 19.16
N SER A 27 11.22 0.56 20.23
CA SER A 27 10.85 1.76 20.99
C SER A 27 10.99 3.02 20.14
N LEU A 28 12.05 3.15 19.34
CA LEU A 28 12.22 4.25 18.37
C LEU A 28 11.15 4.23 17.28
N LEU A 29 10.81 3.05 16.74
CA LEU A 29 9.73 2.91 15.76
C LEU A 29 8.36 3.31 16.33
N ILE A 30 8.04 2.88 17.55
CA ILE A 30 6.79 3.25 18.22
C ILE A 30 6.77 4.76 18.45
N MET A 31 7.88 5.39 18.87
CA MET A 31 7.92 6.85 19.01
C MET A 31 7.71 7.58 17.68
N ALA A 32 8.37 7.13 16.60
CA ALA A 32 8.23 7.73 15.27
C ALA A 32 6.79 7.61 14.72
N THR A 33 6.11 6.50 14.99
CA THR A 33 4.74 6.24 14.52
C THR A 33 3.66 6.86 15.41
N THR A 34 3.91 7.00 16.72
CA THR A 34 2.92 7.51 17.70
C THR A 34 2.94 9.03 17.82
N PHE A 35 4.13 9.66 17.84
CA PHE A 35 4.25 11.11 18.07
C PHE A 35 4.25 11.93 16.78
N GLY A 36 4.29 11.28 15.60
CA GLY A 36 4.28 11.94 14.30
C GLY A 36 2.90 12.13 13.65
N ARG A 37 1.81 11.58 14.22
CA ARG A 37 0.46 11.65 13.63
C ARG A 37 -0.44 12.63 14.39
N SER A 38 -1.02 13.60 13.68
CA SER A 38 -2.03 14.50 14.26
C SER A 38 -3.34 13.74 14.51
N ALA A 39 -3.97 14.03 15.66
CA ALA A 39 -5.15 13.35 16.18
C ALA A 39 -6.47 13.76 15.49
N GLY A 40 -6.47 13.88 14.16
CA GLY A 40 -7.55 14.55 13.42
C GLY A 40 -8.63 13.68 12.79
N ASN A 41 -8.41 12.39 12.55
CA ASN A 41 -9.33 11.60 11.71
C ASN A 41 -10.00 10.49 12.51
N ILE A 42 -11.32 10.44 12.47
CA ILE A 42 -12.14 9.31 12.95
C ILE A 42 -11.76 8.12 12.05
N PHE A 43 -10.90 7.23 12.55
CA PHE A 43 -10.47 6.04 11.83
C PHE A 43 -11.61 5.03 11.82
N VAL A 44 -12.28 4.89 10.67
CA VAL A 44 -13.13 3.73 10.45
C VAL A 44 -12.21 2.51 10.30
N ARG A 45 -12.45 1.48 11.12
CA ARG A 45 -11.69 0.24 11.09
C ARG A 45 -12.04 -0.51 9.81
N THR A 46 -11.11 -0.52 8.88
CA THR A 46 -11.21 -1.37 7.68
C THR A 46 -10.16 -2.47 7.75
N ILE A 47 -10.48 -3.62 7.16
CA ILE A 47 -9.53 -4.70 6.94
C ILE A 47 -9.35 -4.78 5.43
N ASP A 48 -8.15 -4.48 4.96
CA ASP A 48 -7.82 -4.59 3.55
C ASP A 48 -7.10 -5.92 3.31
N PHE A 49 -7.71 -6.78 2.50
CA PHE A 49 -7.15 -8.07 2.13
C PHE A 49 -6.39 -8.03 0.79
N ASP A 50 -6.37 -6.88 0.10
CA ASP A 50 -5.59 -6.74 -1.12
C ASP A 50 -4.11 -6.52 -0.78
N VAL A 51 -3.30 -7.54 -1.09
CA VAL A 51 -1.85 -7.57 -0.85
C VAL A 51 -1.10 -6.60 -1.77
N LEU A 52 -1.76 -6.06 -2.80
CA LEU A 52 -1.16 -5.18 -3.80
C LEU A 52 -1.73 -3.76 -3.78
N SER A 53 -2.65 -3.43 -2.87
CA SER A 53 -3.32 -2.12 -2.85
C SER A 53 -2.35 -0.96 -2.64
N GLN A 54 -1.39 -1.04 -1.71
CA GLN A 54 -0.36 0.02 -1.58
C GLN A 54 0.56 0.10 -2.79
N TYR A 55 0.84 -1.02 -3.47
CA TYR A 55 1.63 -0.98 -4.73
C TYR A 55 0.86 -0.29 -5.84
N GLN A 56 -0.44 -0.58 -5.97
CA GLN A 56 -1.33 0.10 -6.94
C GLN A 56 -1.45 1.59 -6.61
N GLN A 57 -1.63 1.94 -5.34
CA GLN A 57 -1.69 3.33 -4.89
C GLN A 57 -0.36 4.07 -5.16
N ALA A 58 0.77 3.46 -4.81
CA ALA A 58 2.10 4.01 -5.07
C ALA A 58 2.39 4.10 -6.56
N TRP A 59 1.90 3.15 -7.35
CA TRP A 59 1.95 3.23 -8.82
C TRP A 59 1.12 4.41 -9.33
N ASN A 60 -0.13 4.55 -8.92
CA ASN A 60 -1.04 5.60 -9.39
C ASN A 60 -0.51 7.00 -9.05
N GLN A 61 -0.01 7.19 -7.82
CA GLN A 61 0.57 8.46 -7.37
C GLN A 61 1.99 8.70 -7.89
N PHE A 62 2.72 7.62 -8.18
CA PHE A 62 4.12 7.59 -8.61
C PHE A 62 5.02 8.60 -7.89
N SER A 63 4.88 8.69 -6.56
CA SER A 63 5.57 9.69 -5.75
C SER A 63 6.57 9.05 -4.79
N PHE A 64 7.63 9.80 -4.44
CA PHE A 64 8.60 9.34 -3.44
C PHE A 64 7.92 8.96 -2.12
N ASN A 65 6.95 9.76 -1.66
CA ASN A 65 6.26 9.53 -0.40
C ASN A 65 5.52 8.19 -0.41
N SER A 66 4.79 7.88 -1.49
CA SER A 66 4.02 6.63 -1.60
C SER A 66 4.94 5.40 -1.59
N PHE A 67 6.06 5.45 -2.32
CA PHE A 67 7.05 4.35 -2.27
C PHE A 67 7.81 4.29 -0.94
N PHE A 68 8.03 5.44 -0.29
CA PHE A 68 8.71 5.49 1.01
C PHE A 68 7.90 4.77 2.10
N HIS A 69 6.57 4.80 2.06
CA HIS A 69 5.72 4.01 2.94
C HIS A 69 6.00 2.50 2.83
N ILE A 70 6.04 1.96 1.60
CA ILE A 70 6.40 0.56 1.34
C ILE A 70 7.80 0.23 1.88
N ILE A 71 8.78 1.12 1.64
CA ILE A 71 10.16 0.93 2.10
C ILE A 71 10.25 0.90 3.64
N VAL A 72 9.51 1.78 4.33
CA VAL A 72 9.48 1.81 5.80
C VAL A 72 8.85 0.54 6.35
N ASN A 73 7.79 0.01 5.73
CA ASN A 73 7.16 -1.24 6.14
C ASN A 73 8.10 -2.44 5.93
N ILE A 74 8.84 -2.49 4.82
CA ILE A 74 9.92 -3.47 4.64
C ILE A 74 11.04 -3.28 5.69
N GLY A 75 11.42 -2.04 5.98
CA GLY A 75 12.44 -1.72 6.97
C GLY A 75 12.06 -2.16 8.39
N MET A 76 10.77 -2.23 8.70
CA MET A 76 10.27 -2.41 10.07
C MET A 76 10.73 -3.73 10.71
N LEU A 77 10.69 -4.87 10.00
CA LEU A 77 11.17 -6.16 10.54
C LEU A 77 12.59 -6.55 10.08
N LEU A 78 13.23 -5.76 9.24
CA LEU A 78 14.56 -6.07 8.72
C LEU A 78 15.60 -6.28 9.84
N PRO A 79 15.69 -5.43 10.89
CA PRO A 79 16.63 -5.67 11.98
C PRO A 79 16.37 -6.97 12.75
N LEU A 80 15.09 -7.36 12.95
CA LEU A 80 14.78 -8.64 13.59
C LEU A 80 15.24 -9.83 12.74
N GLY A 81 15.18 -9.68 11.42
CA GLY A 81 15.75 -10.62 10.45
C GLY A 81 17.25 -10.86 10.64
N ILE A 82 17.99 -9.82 11.00
CA ILE A 82 19.44 -9.89 11.31
C ILE A 82 19.67 -10.48 12.71
N LEU A 83 18.87 -10.07 13.69
CA LEU A 83 19.13 -10.33 15.10
C LEU A 83 18.73 -11.75 15.53
N LEU A 84 17.64 -12.32 15.01
CA LEU A 84 17.18 -13.66 15.42
C LEU A 84 18.20 -14.79 15.12
N PRO A 85 18.81 -14.87 13.92
CA PRO A 85 19.84 -15.88 13.63
C PRO A 85 21.08 -15.75 14.52
N LEU A 86 21.36 -14.55 15.04
CA LEU A 86 22.44 -14.30 15.99
C LEU A 86 22.05 -14.70 17.43
N PHE A 87 20.76 -14.69 17.75
CA PHE A 87 20.22 -15.04 19.05
C PHE A 87 20.13 -16.55 19.27
N SER A 88 19.72 -17.30 18.24
CA SER A 88 19.57 -18.77 18.30
C SER A 88 19.84 -19.43 16.95
N GLU A 89 20.52 -20.57 16.97
CA GLU A 89 20.83 -21.36 15.77
C GLU A 89 19.58 -21.93 15.08
N VAL A 90 18.45 -22.03 15.79
CA VAL A 90 17.16 -22.43 15.21
C VAL A 90 16.80 -21.52 14.03
N PHE A 91 17.06 -20.21 14.19
CA PHE A 91 16.77 -19.17 13.21
C PHE A 91 17.82 -19.08 12.09
N LEU A 92 18.87 -19.91 12.09
CA LEU A 92 19.72 -20.06 10.90
C LEU A 92 19.00 -20.85 9.79
N LYS A 93 17.93 -21.59 10.12
CA LYS A 93 17.13 -22.32 9.14
C LYS A 93 16.01 -21.43 8.59
N ALA A 94 15.99 -21.24 7.26
CA ALA A 94 15.05 -20.34 6.57
C ALA A 94 13.58 -20.60 6.93
N LYS A 95 13.18 -21.87 7.11
CA LYS A 95 11.79 -22.23 7.48
C LYS A 95 11.33 -21.58 8.80
N TRP A 96 12.22 -21.53 9.80
CA TRP A 96 11.88 -20.97 11.10
C TRP A 96 11.87 -19.45 11.04
N MET A 97 12.73 -18.85 10.22
CA MET A 97 12.68 -17.42 9.96
C MET A 97 11.41 -17.00 9.25
N LEU A 98 10.96 -17.76 8.25
CA LEU A 98 9.72 -17.47 7.53
C LEU A 98 8.49 -17.62 8.43
N ILE A 99 8.43 -18.66 9.27
CA ILE A 99 7.35 -18.82 10.24
C ILE A 99 7.36 -17.66 11.23
N SER A 100 8.52 -17.31 11.78
CA SER A 100 8.65 -16.19 12.70
C SER A 100 8.28 -14.85 12.06
N SER A 101 8.65 -14.61 10.81
CA SER A 101 8.31 -13.35 10.13
C SER A 101 6.80 -13.19 9.94
N ILE A 102 6.12 -14.23 9.48
CA ILE A 102 4.66 -14.21 9.32
C ILE A 102 3.97 -14.04 10.68
N THR A 103 4.37 -14.82 11.69
CA THR A 103 3.77 -14.73 13.04
C THR A 103 4.02 -13.37 13.69
N THR A 104 5.23 -12.83 13.61
CA THR A 104 5.56 -11.52 14.17
C THR A 104 4.81 -10.42 13.43
N SER A 105 4.69 -10.50 12.11
CA SER A 105 3.94 -9.51 11.35
C SER A 105 2.45 -9.56 11.66
N LEU A 106 1.82 -10.75 11.70
CA LEU A 106 0.43 -10.91 12.12
C LEU A 106 0.18 -10.35 13.51
N PHE A 107 1.13 -10.55 14.44
CA PHE A 107 1.05 -10.00 15.78
C PHE A 107 1.07 -8.47 15.77
N ILE A 108 1.93 -7.85 14.96
CA ILE A 108 2.00 -6.38 14.81
C ILE A 108 0.68 -5.83 14.24
N GLU A 109 0.17 -6.40 13.15
CA GLU A 109 -1.11 -6.00 12.54
C GLU A 109 -2.27 -6.14 13.54
N THR A 110 -2.31 -7.25 14.28
CA THR A 110 -3.34 -7.47 15.31
C THR A 110 -3.26 -6.41 16.41
N LEU A 111 -2.06 -6.05 16.85
CA LEU A 111 -1.87 -4.98 17.83
C LEU A 111 -2.27 -3.62 17.28
N GLN A 112 -1.92 -3.28 16.03
CA GLN A 112 -2.31 -2.02 15.40
C GLN A 112 -3.84 -1.89 15.27
N PHE A 113 -4.51 -2.98 14.88
CA PHE A 113 -5.97 -3.05 14.78
C PHE A 113 -6.66 -2.87 16.15
N ILE A 114 -6.15 -3.52 17.20
CA ILE A 114 -6.69 -3.39 18.57
C ILE A 114 -6.41 -2.01 19.16
N THR A 115 -5.23 -1.43 18.91
CA THR A 115 -4.79 -0.16 19.51
C THR A 115 -5.32 1.09 18.81
N LEU A 116 -6.27 0.94 17.88
CA LEU A 116 -6.94 2.04 17.17
C LEU A 116 -5.98 2.91 16.34
N ARG A 117 -4.88 2.33 15.84
CA ARG A 117 -3.82 3.05 15.12
C ARG A 117 -3.93 3.00 13.59
N GLY A 118 -4.87 2.23 13.05
CA GLY A 118 -5.10 2.10 11.61
C GLY A 118 -6.00 0.92 11.22
N SER A 119 -6.19 0.75 9.91
CA SER A 119 -6.69 -0.44 9.24
C SER A 119 -5.70 -1.61 9.40
N ALA A 120 -6.21 -2.85 9.41
CA ALA A 120 -5.34 -4.02 9.26
C ALA A 120 -5.14 -4.26 7.76
N GLU A 121 -3.89 -4.22 7.29
CA GLU A 121 -3.58 -4.24 5.86
C GLU A 121 -2.71 -5.45 5.53
N LEU A 122 -3.19 -6.35 4.68
CA LEU A 122 -2.51 -7.61 4.40
C LEU A 122 -1.20 -7.42 3.63
N ASP A 123 -1.04 -6.30 2.93
CA ASP A 123 0.21 -5.93 2.26
C ASP A 123 1.32 -5.52 3.26
N ASP A 124 0.99 -4.91 4.39
CA ASP A 124 1.95 -4.67 5.47
C ASP A 124 2.53 -5.98 6.02
N LEU A 125 1.71 -7.04 6.07
CA LEU A 125 2.20 -8.37 6.39
C LEU A 125 3.24 -8.88 5.39
N LEU A 126 3.00 -8.65 4.10
CA LEU A 126 3.94 -8.99 3.04
C LEU A 126 5.25 -8.19 3.18
N HIS A 127 5.15 -6.87 3.35
CA HIS A 127 6.31 -5.97 3.47
C HIS A 127 7.21 -6.35 4.64
N ASN A 128 6.61 -6.52 5.82
CA ASN A 128 7.29 -6.95 7.03
C ASN A 128 7.96 -8.33 6.85
N THR A 129 7.27 -9.27 6.21
CA THR A 129 7.83 -10.59 5.91
C THR A 129 9.04 -10.50 4.98
N ILE A 130 8.95 -9.71 3.90
CA ILE A 130 10.08 -9.45 2.98
C ILE A 130 11.24 -8.82 3.75
N GLY A 131 10.96 -7.81 4.58
CA GLY A 131 11.94 -7.12 5.42
C GLY A 131 12.75 -8.06 6.29
N MET A 132 12.06 -8.89 7.08
CA MET A 132 12.70 -9.86 7.96
C MET A 132 13.53 -10.89 7.19
N MET A 133 13.03 -11.35 6.04
CA MET A 133 13.77 -12.31 5.20
C MET A 133 14.97 -11.66 4.50
N LEU A 134 14.92 -10.37 4.15
CA LEU A 134 16.08 -9.61 3.65
C LEU A 134 17.15 -9.49 4.76
N GLY A 135 16.75 -9.16 5.98
CA GLY A 135 17.64 -9.16 7.14
C GLY A 135 18.31 -10.52 7.38
N TYR A 136 17.54 -11.61 7.25
CA TYR A 136 18.05 -12.98 7.30
C TYR A 136 19.10 -13.26 6.21
N CYS A 137 18.84 -12.85 4.96
CA CYS A 137 19.81 -12.98 3.88
C CYS A 137 21.11 -12.23 4.20
N ILE A 138 21.00 -10.96 4.63
CA ILE A 138 22.15 -10.11 4.97
C ILE A 138 23.03 -10.78 6.03
N VAL A 139 22.45 -11.24 7.14
CA VAL A 139 23.25 -11.82 8.23
C VAL A 139 23.91 -13.14 7.83
N ASN A 140 23.25 -13.98 7.04
CA ASN A 140 23.85 -15.25 6.60
C ASN A 140 24.99 -15.03 5.60
N ILE A 141 24.89 -14.05 4.71
CA ILE A 141 25.98 -13.66 3.82
C ILE A 141 27.20 -13.22 4.66
N ILE A 142 26.98 -12.35 5.65
CA ILE A 142 28.04 -11.88 6.56
C ILE A 142 28.67 -13.07 7.31
N LEU A 143 27.87 -14.00 7.84
CA LEU A 143 28.36 -15.16 8.57
C LEU A 143 29.20 -16.11 7.70
N ILE A 144 28.86 -16.28 6.41
CA ILE A 144 29.68 -17.07 5.47
C ILE A 144 31.06 -16.44 5.31
N PHE A 145 31.13 -15.13 5.08
CA PHE A 145 32.41 -14.42 4.96
C PHE A 145 33.27 -14.52 6.22
N ILE A 146 32.65 -14.44 7.41
CA ILE A 146 33.35 -14.55 8.69
C ILE A 146 33.85 -15.97 8.96
N LYS A 147 33.01 -16.99 8.73
CA LYS A 147 33.35 -18.37 9.11
C LYS A 147 34.42 -19.01 8.22
N LYS A 148 34.70 -18.46 7.02
CA LYS A 148 35.73 -18.90 6.04
C LYS A 148 35.77 -20.41 5.69
N LYS A 149 34.83 -21.20 6.21
CA LYS A 149 34.77 -22.67 6.11
C LYS A 149 33.64 -23.14 5.19
N GLU A 150 32.69 -22.25 4.91
CA GLU A 150 31.55 -22.47 4.01
C GLU A 150 31.95 -22.07 2.58
N SER A 151 31.52 -22.85 1.58
CA SER A 151 31.73 -22.50 0.17
C SER A 151 30.99 -21.20 -0.17
N HIS A 152 31.67 -20.26 -0.84
CA HIS A 152 31.07 -19.02 -1.34
C HIS A 152 29.89 -19.27 -2.30
N THR A 153 29.75 -20.47 -2.87
CA THR A 153 28.59 -20.85 -3.69
C THR A 153 27.27 -20.77 -2.93
N GLN A 154 27.29 -20.90 -1.60
CA GLN A 154 26.09 -20.74 -0.78
C GLN A 154 25.58 -19.29 -0.71
N ILE A 155 26.41 -18.29 -1.06
CA ILE A 155 25.99 -16.87 -1.07
C ILE A 155 24.88 -16.66 -2.11
N VAL A 156 24.94 -17.38 -3.24
CA VAL A 156 23.97 -17.26 -4.34
C VAL A 156 22.54 -17.43 -3.82
N LYS A 157 22.29 -18.41 -2.94
CA LYS A 157 20.94 -18.67 -2.41
C LYS A 157 20.39 -17.50 -1.59
N TYR A 158 21.25 -16.77 -0.88
CA TYR A 158 20.87 -15.61 -0.08
C TYR A 158 20.79 -14.31 -0.90
N LEU A 159 21.36 -14.29 -2.10
CA LEU A 159 21.23 -13.16 -3.04
C LEU A 159 19.93 -13.21 -3.85
N ILE A 160 19.25 -14.36 -3.94
CA ILE A 160 18.01 -14.51 -4.73
C ILE A 160 16.96 -13.49 -4.33
N LEU A 161 16.61 -13.40 -3.04
CA LEU A 161 15.56 -12.50 -2.56
C LEU A 161 15.92 -11.02 -2.74
N PRO A 162 17.09 -10.50 -2.29
CA PRO A 162 17.49 -9.11 -2.55
C PRO A 162 17.49 -8.76 -4.04
N THR A 163 17.95 -9.69 -4.89
CA THR A 163 18.00 -9.50 -6.34
C THR A 163 16.59 -9.43 -6.93
N ALA A 164 15.69 -10.33 -6.52
CA ALA A 164 14.30 -10.33 -6.97
C ALA A 164 13.57 -9.02 -6.59
N VAL A 165 13.70 -8.57 -5.33
CA VAL A 165 13.12 -7.30 -4.87
C VAL A 165 13.67 -6.12 -5.68
N SER A 166 14.98 -6.11 -5.93
CA SER A 166 15.63 -5.05 -6.74
C SER A 166 15.13 -5.04 -8.19
N PHE A 167 14.97 -6.22 -8.81
CA PHE A 167 14.43 -6.33 -10.17
C PHE A 167 12.97 -5.86 -10.27
N VAL A 168 12.14 -6.17 -9.28
CA VAL A 168 10.75 -5.68 -9.22
C VAL A 168 10.74 -4.15 -9.13
N ALA A 169 11.53 -3.57 -8.21
CA ALA A 169 11.62 -2.12 -8.05
C ALA A 169 12.12 -1.42 -9.34
N LEU A 170 13.17 -1.95 -9.97
CA LEU A 170 13.68 -1.44 -11.24
C LEU A 170 12.64 -1.60 -12.37
N GLY A 171 11.94 -2.73 -12.42
CA GLY A 171 10.88 -2.99 -13.39
C GLY A 171 9.75 -1.98 -13.30
N ILE A 172 9.32 -1.61 -12.08
CA ILE A 172 8.33 -0.56 -11.83
C ILE A 172 8.83 0.78 -12.38
N ILE A 173 10.07 1.17 -12.06
CA ILE A 173 10.66 2.44 -12.51
C ILE A 173 10.75 2.48 -14.04
N ILE A 174 11.32 1.44 -14.67
CA ILE A 174 11.49 1.37 -16.12
C ILE A 174 10.11 1.39 -16.80
N SER A 175 9.16 0.61 -16.32
CA SER A 175 7.79 0.56 -16.89
C SER A 175 7.14 1.94 -16.86
N TYR A 176 7.31 2.70 -15.78
CA TYR A 176 6.80 4.06 -15.71
C TYR A 176 7.53 5.01 -16.66
N GLN A 177 8.86 4.94 -16.73
CA GLN A 177 9.65 5.79 -17.62
C GLN A 177 9.28 5.56 -19.10
N MET A 178 8.96 4.33 -19.48
CA MET A 178 8.52 3.98 -20.84
C MET A 178 7.12 4.51 -21.21
N LYS A 179 6.28 4.89 -20.25
CA LYS A 179 4.97 5.48 -20.58
C LYS A 179 5.14 6.85 -21.24
N GLU A 180 4.34 7.12 -22.25
CA GLU A 180 4.27 8.47 -22.84
C GLU A 180 3.71 9.48 -21.82
N PHE A 181 2.61 9.12 -21.17
CA PHE A 181 1.91 9.94 -20.18
C PHE A 181 2.03 9.36 -18.77
N GLY A 182 1.78 10.18 -17.75
CA GLY A 182 1.78 9.76 -16.35
C GLY A 182 0.59 8.87 -15.99
N ASN A 183 0.59 8.46 -14.72
CA ASN A 183 -0.53 7.80 -14.09
C ASN A 183 -1.48 8.85 -13.51
N MET A 184 -2.75 8.48 -13.31
CA MET A 184 -3.69 9.36 -12.62
C MET A 184 -3.64 9.08 -11.12
N PRO A 185 -3.29 10.06 -10.27
CA PRO A 185 -3.15 9.82 -8.82
C PRO A 185 -4.42 9.34 -8.12
N PHE A 186 -5.58 9.60 -8.72
CA PHE A 186 -6.91 9.23 -8.23
C PHE A 186 -7.48 7.99 -8.92
N ASP A 187 -6.70 7.26 -9.74
CA ASP A 187 -7.16 5.96 -10.22
C ASP A 187 -7.42 5.03 -9.01
N PRO A 188 -8.47 4.19 -9.06
CA PRO A 188 -8.80 3.27 -7.98
C PRO A 188 -7.65 2.30 -7.73
N TYR A 189 -7.33 2.08 -6.45
CA TYR A 189 -6.36 1.07 -5.99
C TYR A 189 -7.03 -0.08 -5.21
N ARG A 190 -8.35 0.02 -5.02
CA ARG A 190 -9.28 -1.02 -4.57
C ARG A 190 -10.68 -0.64 -5.03
N LYS A 191 -11.63 -1.57 -4.98
CA LYS A 191 -13.04 -1.25 -5.23
C LYS A 191 -13.67 -0.68 -3.97
N THR A 192 -14.30 0.48 -4.10
CA THR A 192 -15.18 1.01 -3.05
C THR A 192 -16.42 0.15 -2.94
N ASP A 193 -16.82 -0.22 -1.72
CA ASP A 193 -18.06 -0.95 -1.49
C ASP A 193 -19.26 -0.02 -1.74
N MET A 194 -19.98 -0.29 -2.83
CA MET A 194 -21.17 0.47 -3.24
C MET A 194 -22.48 -0.28 -2.94
N SER A 195 -22.44 -1.40 -2.21
CA SER A 195 -23.61 -2.26 -2.00
C SER A 195 -24.73 -1.58 -1.20
N HIS A 196 -24.39 -0.64 -0.33
CA HIS A 196 -25.32 0.10 0.53
C HIS A 196 -25.84 1.41 -0.10
N VAL A 197 -25.34 1.80 -1.28
CA VAL A 197 -25.63 3.10 -1.92
C VAL A 197 -26.36 2.89 -3.24
N THR A 198 -27.54 3.48 -3.39
CA THR A 198 -28.28 3.44 -4.66
C THR A 198 -27.98 4.66 -5.51
N ILE A 199 -27.21 4.51 -6.59
CA ILE A 199 -26.97 5.59 -7.55
C ILE A 199 -27.98 5.54 -8.70
N LYS A 200 -28.69 6.65 -8.90
CA LYS A 200 -29.59 6.90 -10.04
C LYS A 200 -29.10 8.11 -10.83
N THR A 201 -29.51 8.20 -12.08
CA THR A 201 -29.28 9.37 -12.92
C THR A 201 -30.58 9.74 -13.62
N SER A 202 -30.86 11.04 -13.70
CA SER A 202 -31.92 11.60 -14.54
C SER A 202 -31.40 12.06 -15.90
N LEU A 203 -30.09 11.92 -16.15
CA LEU A 203 -29.42 12.39 -17.36
C LEU A 203 -29.45 11.33 -18.46
N GLU A 204 -29.65 11.76 -19.69
CA GLU A 204 -29.38 10.94 -20.87
C GLU A 204 -27.86 10.89 -21.13
N LEU A 205 -27.22 9.78 -20.76
CA LEU A 205 -25.80 9.57 -20.95
C LEU A 205 -25.50 8.97 -22.32
N SER A 206 -24.69 9.66 -23.13
CA SER A 206 -24.25 9.18 -24.44
C SER A 206 -23.41 7.90 -24.32
N ASN A 207 -23.56 7.00 -25.30
CA ASN A 207 -22.70 5.83 -25.49
C ASN A 207 -21.49 6.12 -26.38
N GLU A 208 -21.42 7.31 -27.00
CA GLU A 208 -20.35 7.64 -27.95
C GLU A 208 -19.09 8.10 -27.21
N GLY A 209 -17.96 7.45 -27.52
CA GLY A 209 -16.65 7.94 -27.14
C GLY A 209 -16.30 9.20 -27.93
N LYS A 210 -15.62 10.15 -27.29
CA LYS A 210 -15.12 11.37 -27.92
C LYS A 210 -13.59 11.34 -27.99
N LYS A 211 -13.02 12.20 -28.82
CA LYS A 211 -11.60 12.52 -28.77
C LYS A 211 -11.42 13.82 -27.99
N MET A 212 -10.44 13.84 -27.11
CA MET A 212 -10.13 14.99 -26.26
C MET A 212 -8.64 15.28 -26.28
N PRO A 213 -8.23 16.56 -26.34
CA PRO A 213 -6.83 16.92 -26.30
C PRO A 213 -6.22 16.63 -24.92
N VAL A 214 -4.99 16.14 -24.93
CA VAL A 214 -4.07 16.13 -23.79
C VAL A 214 -3.13 17.32 -23.96
N TYR A 215 -2.91 18.06 -22.87
CA TYR A 215 -2.05 19.24 -22.87
C TYR A 215 -0.73 18.98 -22.14
N ASP A 216 0.34 19.61 -22.59
CA ASP A 216 1.60 19.63 -21.83
C ASP A 216 1.57 20.67 -20.70
N SER A 217 2.69 20.81 -19.98
CA SER A 217 2.83 21.78 -18.88
C SER A 217 2.72 23.25 -19.32
N LYS A 218 2.80 23.55 -20.61
CA LYS A 218 2.65 24.90 -21.18
C LYS A 218 1.23 25.16 -21.67
N GLY A 219 0.35 24.15 -21.65
CA GLY A 219 -1.00 24.23 -22.19
C GLY A 219 -1.06 24.00 -23.70
N GLU A 220 0.00 23.49 -24.32
CA GLU A 220 0.01 23.14 -25.75
C GLU A 220 -0.58 21.74 -25.94
N ILE A 221 -1.39 21.56 -26.99
CA ILE A 221 -1.98 20.25 -27.31
C ILE A 221 -0.86 19.31 -27.78
N VAL A 222 -0.71 18.20 -27.07
CA VAL A 222 0.25 17.14 -27.41
C VAL A 222 -0.38 16.13 -28.37
N ARG A 223 -1.60 15.66 -28.05
CA ARG A 223 -2.35 14.68 -28.85
C ARG A 223 -3.81 14.62 -28.41
N ASP A 224 -4.70 14.33 -29.35
CA ASP A 224 -6.07 13.91 -29.06
C ASP A 224 -6.14 12.43 -28.67
N VAL A 225 -6.66 12.12 -27.49
CA VAL A 225 -6.88 10.76 -27.00
C VAL A 225 -8.34 10.37 -27.09
N GLU A 226 -8.60 9.09 -27.37
CA GLU A 226 -9.95 8.54 -27.22
C GLU A 226 -10.30 8.39 -25.74
N ILE A 227 -11.47 8.90 -25.39
CA ILE A 227 -12.01 8.76 -24.04
C ILE A 227 -13.17 7.75 -23.99
N ILE A 228 -13.37 7.15 -22.82
CA ILE A 228 -14.56 6.36 -22.51
C ILE A 228 -15.80 7.24 -22.63
N SER A 229 -16.96 6.64 -22.89
CA SER A 229 -18.22 7.36 -22.92
C SER A 229 -18.67 7.81 -21.52
N PRO A 230 -19.52 8.86 -21.40
CA PRO A 230 -20.11 9.24 -20.11
C PRO A 230 -20.86 8.09 -19.43
N LYS A 231 -21.48 7.20 -20.21
CA LYS A 231 -22.16 6.02 -19.68
C LYS A 231 -21.19 4.98 -19.10
N GLU A 232 -20.05 4.76 -19.74
CA GLU A 232 -18.99 3.88 -19.20
C GLU A 232 -18.39 4.46 -17.91
N ALA A 233 -18.13 5.77 -17.88
CA ALA A 233 -17.68 6.45 -16.66
C ALA A 233 -18.70 6.32 -15.52
N PHE A 234 -20.00 6.45 -15.83
CA PHE A 234 -21.08 6.20 -14.89
C PHE A 234 -21.13 4.74 -14.42
N GLN A 235 -20.85 3.76 -15.28
CA GLN A 235 -20.76 2.36 -14.85
C GLN A 235 -19.59 2.13 -13.89
N LYS A 236 -18.42 2.73 -14.14
CA LYS A 236 -17.28 2.67 -13.20
C LYS A 236 -17.69 3.21 -11.82
N LEU A 237 -18.37 4.36 -11.79
CA LEU A 237 -18.92 4.92 -10.55
C LEU A 237 -19.85 3.94 -9.82
N LYS A 238 -20.83 3.36 -10.52
CA LYS A 238 -21.76 2.39 -9.93
C LYS A 238 -21.08 1.12 -9.40
N GLN A 239 -19.97 0.74 -10.00
CA GLN A 239 -19.21 -0.46 -9.65
C GLN A 239 -18.18 -0.21 -8.54
N GLY A 240 -18.05 1.03 -8.06
CA GLY A 240 -17.04 1.40 -7.06
C GLY A 240 -15.62 1.48 -7.62
N ASP A 241 -15.47 1.58 -8.95
CA ASP A 241 -14.17 1.78 -9.62
C ASP A 241 -13.80 3.27 -9.58
N ILE A 242 -13.74 3.82 -8.37
CA ILE A 242 -13.43 5.21 -8.05
C ILE A 242 -12.37 5.26 -6.95
N TYR A 243 -11.69 6.40 -6.81
CA TYR A 243 -10.75 6.59 -5.73
C TYR A 243 -11.44 6.37 -4.37
N PRO A 244 -10.92 5.45 -3.52
CA PRO A 244 -11.38 5.24 -2.16
C PRO A 244 -11.48 6.56 -1.37
N MET A 245 -12.69 6.95 -1.01
CA MET A 245 -12.94 8.06 -0.09
C MET A 245 -13.77 7.55 1.09
N GLY A 246 -13.32 7.88 2.31
CA GLY A 246 -13.96 7.41 3.54
C GLY A 246 -15.44 7.79 3.66
N THR A 247 -15.90 8.85 2.99
CA THR A 247 -17.32 9.21 2.97
C THR A 247 -18.19 8.17 2.24
N PHE A 248 -17.68 7.54 1.17
CA PHE A 248 -18.41 6.51 0.43
C PHE A 248 -18.17 5.10 0.98
N GLU A 249 -17.00 4.84 1.57
CA GLU A 249 -16.64 3.52 2.09
C GLU A 249 -17.09 3.26 3.53
N ALA A 250 -17.30 4.32 4.33
CA ALA A 250 -17.17 4.20 5.78
C ALA A 250 -18.30 4.84 6.60
N GLY A 251 -19.33 5.38 5.95
CA GLY A 251 -20.40 6.10 6.64
C GLY A 251 -21.70 5.31 6.74
N GLU A 252 -22.15 5.04 7.97
CA GLU A 252 -23.58 4.98 8.32
C GLU A 252 -24.38 6.15 7.68
N GLU A 253 -23.68 7.24 7.35
CA GLU A 253 -24.15 8.47 6.70
C GLU A 253 -24.80 8.28 5.30
N PHE A 254 -24.44 7.24 4.54
CA PHE A 254 -25.01 6.98 3.21
C PHE A 254 -25.75 5.65 3.09
N GLU A 255 -25.89 4.91 4.19
CA GLU A 255 -26.54 3.61 4.18
C GLU A 255 -28.03 3.76 3.83
N GLY A 256 -28.46 3.13 2.73
CA GLY A 256 -29.85 3.21 2.25
C GLY A 256 -30.19 4.53 1.54
N GLU A 257 -29.24 5.45 1.40
CA GLU A 257 -29.45 6.70 0.66
C GLU A 257 -29.49 6.47 -0.85
N THR A 258 -30.28 7.31 -1.53
CA THR A 258 -30.31 7.36 -2.99
C THR A 258 -29.57 8.61 -3.46
N LEU A 259 -28.44 8.39 -4.14
CA LEU A 259 -27.68 9.45 -4.78
C LEU A 259 -28.20 9.65 -6.21
N VAL A 260 -28.60 10.87 -6.53
CA VAL A 260 -29.05 11.25 -7.87
C VAL A 260 -27.97 12.08 -8.54
N ILE A 261 -27.44 11.60 -9.65
CA ILE A 261 -26.52 12.41 -10.48
C ILE A 261 -27.32 13.53 -11.13
N THR A 262 -26.93 14.77 -10.84
CA THR A 262 -27.57 15.99 -11.35
C THR A 262 -26.82 16.55 -12.56
N GLU A 263 -25.49 16.42 -12.60
CA GLU A 263 -24.65 16.87 -13.70
C GLU A 263 -23.36 16.07 -13.79
N TYR A 264 -22.73 16.10 -14.97
CA TYR A 264 -21.35 15.66 -15.17
C TYR A 264 -20.59 16.67 -16.03
N ASN A 265 -19.34 16.89 -15.67
CA ASN A 265 -18.42 17.75 -16.42
C ASN A 265 -17.24 16.92 -16.93
N LEU A 266 -16.71 17.38 -18.06
CA LEU A 266 -15.46 16.87 -18.59
C LEU A 266 -14.39 17.93 -18.33
N GLU A 267 -13.47 17.62 -17.43
CA GLU A 267 -12.43 18.53 -16.96
C GLU A 267 -11.06 17.94 -17.27
N HIS A 268 -9.99 18.67 -16.98
CA HIS A 268 -8.63 18.20 -17.14
C HIS A 268 -7.90 18.21 -15.81
N VAL A 269 -7.17 17.12 -15.53
CA VAL A 269 -6.33 16.99 -14.34
C VAL A 269 -4.93 16.55 -14.75
N THR A 270 -3.93 17.11 -14.07
CA THR A 270 -2.52 16.81 -14.34
C THR A 270 -2.14 15.41 -13.85
N ASP A 271 -1.56 14.62 -14.73
CA ASP A 271 -1.01 13.30 -14.43
C ASP A 271 0.37 13.38 -13.75
N THR A 272 0.91 12.25 -13.31
CA THR A 272 2.19 12.19 -12.60
C THR A 272 3.43 12.55 -13.44
N LYS A 273 3.28 12.77 -14.76
CA LYS A 273 4.35 13.28 -15.65
C LYS A 273 4.14 14.75 -16.05
N GLY A 274 3.08 15.40 -15.56
CA GLY A 274 2.80 16.80 -15.82
C GLY A 274 1.92 17.06 -17.05
N PHE A 275 1.30 16.04 -17.64
CA PHE A 275 0.35 16.23 -18.73
C PHE A 275 -1.08 16.39 -18.21
N SER A 276 -1.82 17.32 -18.77
CA SER A 276 -3.21 17.57 -18.43
C SER A 276 -4.13 16.62 -19.21
N GLN A 277 -4.76 15.68 -18.50
CA GLN A 277 -5.55 14.59 -19.06
C GLN A 277 -7.05 14.77 -18.80
N PRO A 278 -7.94 14.38 -19.73
CA PRO A 278 -9.38 14.49 -19.53
C PRO A 278 -9.91 13.54 -18.45
N VAL A 279 -10.83 14.03 -17.64
CA VAL A 279 -11.51 13.29 -16.55
C VAL A 279 -13.00 13.60 -16.54
N TYR A 280 -13.80 12.66 -16.07
CA TYR A 280 -15.20 12.87 -15.73
C TYR A 280 -15.35 13.26 -14.26
N ILE A 281 -16.07 14.33 -14.00
CA ILE A 281 -16.47 14.74 -12.66
C ILE A 281 -17.99 14.69 -12.58
N PHE A 282 -18.52 13.84 -11.71
CA PHE A 282 -19.95 13.73 -11.45
C PHE A 282 -20.32 14.51 -10.20
N ARG A 283 -21.44 15.22 -10.24
CA ARG A 283 -22.07 15.76 -9.03
C ARG A 283 -23.29 14.94 -8.68
N VAL A 284 -23.37 14.56 -7.41
CA VAL A 284 -24.46 13.76 -6.86
C VAL A 284 -25.19 14.58 -5.80
N GLN A 285 -26.51 14.51 -5.83
CA GLN A 285 -27.38 15.06 -4.80
C GLN A 285 -27.99 13.91 -4.00
N LEU A 286 -27.99 14.03 -2.68
CA LEU A 286 -28.73 13.15 -1.80
C LEU A 286 -30.23 13.39 -1.97
N LYS A 287 -31.02 12.37 -2.31
CA LYS A 287 -32.44 12.55 -2.65
C LYS A 287 -33.25 13.26 -1.55
N ASN A 288 -32.88 13.06 -0.28
CA ASN A 288 -33.59 13.60 0.88
C ASN A 288 -32.90 14.83 1.51
N HIS A 289 -31.82 15.35 0.91
CA HIS A 289 -31.03 16.45 1.46
C HIS A 289 -30.59 17.42 0.35
N ASP A 290 -30.56 18.73 0.62
CA ASP A 290 -30.04 19.74 -0.32
C ASP A 290 -28.49 19.74 -0.42
N ILE A 291 -27.86 18.62 -0.07
CA ILE A 291 -26.42 18.46 -0.08
C ILE A 291 -25.99 17.92 -1.44
N VAL A 292 -25.13 18.67 -2.13
CA VAL A 292 -24.49 18.28 -3.38
C VAL A 292 -23.04 17.90 -3.11
N ILE A 293 -22.68 16.68 -3.47
CA ILE A 293 -21.34 16.12 -3.27
C ILE A 293 -20.69 15.96 -4.65
N THR A 294 -19.41 16.34 -4.73
CA THR A 294 -18.60 16.07 -5.91
C THR A 294 -17.94 14.71 -5.75
N VAL A 295 -18.20 13.80 -6.69
CA VAL A 295 -17.60 12.46 -6.71
C VAL A 295 -16.11 12.58 -7.09
N PRO A 296 -15.24 11.69 -6.59
CA PRO A 296 -13.85 11.62 -7.06
C PRO A 296 -13.77 11.60 -8.60
N PRO A 297 -12.78 12.28 -9.21
CA PRO A 297 -12.61 12.27 -10.65
C PRO A 297 -12.45 10.84 -11.18
N ILE A 298 -13.02 10.58 -12.36
CA ILE A 298 -12.89 9.30 -13.05
C ILE A 298 -12.04 9.53 -14.29
N SER A 299 -10.91 8.83 -14.40
CA SER A 299 -10.05 8.90 -15.58
C SER A 299 -10.85 8.56 -16.84
N ALA A 300 -10.88 9.51 -17.79
CA ALA A 300 -11.63 9.35 -19.02
C ALA A 300 -10.86 8.55 -20.07
N ARG A 301 -9.56 8.31 -19.87
CA ARG A 301 -8.72 7.57 -20.80
C ARG A 301 -9.21 6.12 -20.95
N LYS A 302 -9.34 5.66 -22.20
CA LYS A 302 -9.54 4.23 -22.52
C LYS A 302 -8.31 3.39 -22.18
#